data_AF-A0A917FDP9-F1
#
_entry.id   AF-A0A917FDP9-F1
#
_cell.length_a   1.000
_cell.length_b   1.000
_cell.length_c   1.000
_cell.angle_alpha   90.00
_cell.angle_beta   90.00
_cell.angle_gamma   90.00
#
_symmetry.space_group_name_H-M   'P 1'
#
loop_
_entity.id
_entity.type
_entity.pdbx_description
1 polymer ?
#
loop_
_entity_poly.entity_id
_entity_poly.type
_entity_poly.pdbx_seq_one_letter_code
_entity_poly.pdbx_strand_id
1 'polypeptide(L)'
;MKRITKRVLLGTVSALLFYILFIPLPTPELTIRRYMLFRSPITALTGDIIEGQIKNDPKYGNLYVLPKVEISFIYVQKNNFGWYVTTQGTAP
;
A
#
# COMPACT_ATOMS: atom_id res chain seq x y z
N MET A 1 -37.07 11.75 -7.62
CA MET A 1 -35.84 10.93 -7.77
C MET A 1 -34.89 11.66 -8.73
N LYS A 2 -33.77 12.22 -8.26
CA LYS A 2 -32.78 12.89 -9.13
C LYS A 2 -32.07 11.83 -9.99
N ARG A 3 -32.16 11.91 -11.32
CA ARG A 3 -31.42 11.02 -12.23
C ARG A 3 -29.94 11.38 -12.14
N ILE A 4 -29.13 10.49 -11.56
CA ILE A 4 -27.67 10.62 -11.59
C ILE A 4 -27.24 10.45 -13.05
N THR A 5 -26.63 11.48 -13.62
CA THR A 5 -26.12 11.45 -14.99
C THR A 5 -24.88 10.56 -15.06
N LYS A 6 -24.66 9.84 -16.16
CA LYS A 6 -23.47 8.98 -16.36
C LYS A 6 -22.14 9.70 -16.07
N ARG A 7 -22.05 11.01 -16.35
CA ARG A 7 -20.89 11.86 -16.05
C ARG A 7 -20.63 12.03 -14.55
N VAL A 8 -21.69 12.20 -13.75
CA VAL A 8 -21.60 12.31 -12.29
C VAL A 8 -21.16 10.97 -11.70
N LEU A 9 -21.75 9.87 -12.16
CA LEU A 9 -21.34 8.53 -11.73
C LEU A 9 -19.87 8.27 -12.03
N LEU A 10 -19.42 8.54 -13.26
CA LEU A 10 -18.03 8.36 -13.67
C LEU A 10 -17.09 9.22 -12.82
N GLY A 11 -17.43 10.50 -12.61
CA GLY A 11 -16.66 11.41 -11.77
C GLY A 11 -16.52 10.90 -10.34
N THR A 12 -17.60 10.43 -9.73
CA THR A 12 -17.59 9.88 -8.37
C THR A 12 -16.73 8.61 -8.29
N VAL A 13 -16.86 7.70 -9.25
CA VAL A 13 -16.08 6.45 -9.27
C VAL A 13 -14.59 6.73 -9.45
N SER A 14 -14.22 7.66 -10.35
CA SER A 14 -12.83 8.08 -10.54
C SER A 14 -12.25 8.73 -9.29
N ALA A 15 -13.00 9.61 -8.63
CA ALA A 15 -12.57 10.23 -7.37
C ALA A 15 -12.38 9.20 -6.25
N LEU A 16 -13.28 8.21 -6.15
CA LEU A 16 -13.19 7.12 -5.18
C LEU A 16 -11.95 6.24 -5.43
N LEU A 17 -11.68 5.89 -6.70
CA LEU A 17 -10.47 5.16 -7.07
C LEU A 17 -9.22 5.95 -6.69
N PHE A 18 -9.18 7.23 -7.01
CA PHE A 18 -8.03 8.08 -6.66
C PHE A 18 -7.82 8.14 -5.14
N TYR A 19 -8.90 8.29 -4.37
CA TYR A 19 -8.87 8.25 -2.91
C TYR A 19 -8.25 6.94 -2.40
N ILE A 20 -8.70 5.79 -2.90
CA ILE A 20 -8.24 4.47 -2.46
C ILE A 20 -6.76 4.22 -2.82
N LEU A 21 -6.28 4.77 -3.93
CA LEU A 21 -4.93 4.50 -4.42
C LEU A 21 -3.86 5.38 -3.77
N PHE A 22 -4.16 6.65 -3.50
CA PHE A 22 -3.15 7.63 -3.11
C PHE A 22 -3.15 7.97 -1.62
N ILE A 23 -4.21 7.65 -0.87
CA ILE A 23 -4.30 8.04 0.54
C ILE A 23 -3.58 7.05 1.46
N PRO A 24 -2.86 7.50 2.49
CA PRO A 24 -2.26 6.61 3.49
C PRO A 24 -3.29 5.67 4.14
N LEU A 25 -2.90 4.42 4.37
CA LEU A 25 -3.81 3.39 4.91
C LEU A 25 -3.67 3.25 6.43
N PRO A 26 -4.70 2.76 7.15
CA PRO A 26 -4.69 2.74 8.61
C PRO A 26 -3.66 1.77 9.21
N THR A 27 -3.24 0.76 8.44
CA THR A 27 -2.25 -0.23 8.89
C THR A 27 -1.08 -0.36 7.91
N PRO A 28 0.12 -0.71 8.41
CA PRO A 28 1.28 -0.97 7.57
C PRO A 28 1.04 -2.17 6.63
N GLU A 29 0.35 -3.21 7.11
CA GLU A 29 0.03 -4.39 6.31
C GLU A 29 -0.85 -4.03 5.10
N LEU A 30 -1.93 -3.26 5.29
CA LEU A 30 -2.77 -2.84 4.17
C LEU A 30 -1.99 -1.97 3.17
N THR A 31 -1.07 -1.15 3.67
CA THR A 31 -0.18 -0.34 2.83
C THR A 31 0.68 -1.20 1.93
N ILE A 32 1.30 -2.24 2.50
CA ILE A 32 2.14 -3.21 1.77
C ILE A 32 1.29 -4.00 0.78
N ARG A 33 0.14 -4.54 1.20
CA ARG A 33 -0.75 -5.30 0.32
C ARG A 33 -1.24 -4.46 -0.85
N ARG A 34 -1.68 -3.21 -0.61
CA ARG A 34 -2.07 -2.30 -1.70
C ARG A 34 -0.93 -2.06 -2.66
N TYR A 35 0.27 -1.82 -2.14
CA TYR A 35 1.44 -1.63 -2.97
C TYR A 35 1.73 -2.86 -3.83
N MET A 36 1.61 -4.05 -3.25
CA MET A 36 1.83 -5.33 -3.91
C MET A 36 0.75 -5.68 -4.94
N LEU A 37 -0.49 -5.18 -4.80
CA LEU A 37 -1.57 -5.45 -5.77
C LEU A 37 -1.18 -5.06 -7.20
N PHE A 38 -0.32 -4.07 -7.37
CA PHE A 38 0.14 -3.63 -8.70
C PHE A 38 1.31 -4.44 -9.27
N ARG A 39 1.98 -5.25 -8.44
CA ARG A 39 3.20 -5.97 -8.82
C ARG A 39 3.01 -7.48 -8.83
N SER A 40 2.44 -8.02 -7.77
CA SER A 40 2.05 -9.42 -7.67
C SER A 40 0.69 -9.51 -6.97
N PRO A 41 -0.43 -9.46 -7.72
CA PRO A 41 -1.77 -9.47 -7.16
C PRO A 41 -2.05 -10.69 -6.28
N ILE A 42 -1.54 -11.86 -6.69
CA ILE A 42 -1.71 -13.11 -5.93
C ILE A 42 -1.00 -12.97 -4.59
N THR A 43 0.28 -12.59 -4.59
CA THR A 43 1.05 -12.46 -3.35
C THR A 43 0.58 -11.28 -2.48
N ALA A 44 -0.02 -10.24 -3.06
CA ALA A 44 -0.63 -9.16 -2.29
C ALA A 44 -1.78 -9.66 -1.39
N LEU A 45 -2.52 -10.66 -1.86
CA LEU A 45 -3.67 -11.22 -1.16
C LEU A 45 -3.27 -12.38 -0.24
N THR A 46 -2.37 -13.26 -0.67
CA THR A 46 -2.05 -14.50 0.04
C THR A 46 -0.65 -14.55 0.63
N GLY A 47 0.21 -13.58 0.28
CA GLY A 47 1.59 -13.54 0.71
C GLY A 47 1.74 -13.25 2.19
N ASP A 48 2.73 -13.91 2.77
CA ASP A 48 3.18 -13.66 4.14
C ASP A 48 3.93 -12.33 4.17
N ILE A 49 3.59 -11.49 5.16
CA ILE A 49 4.25 -10.22 5.43
C ILE A 49 4.91 -10.35 6.79
N ILE A 50 6.25 -10.39 6.80
CA ILE A 50 7.03 -10.60 8.03
C ILE A 50 7.57 -9.25 8.48
N GLU A 51 7.37 -8.91 9.76
CA GLU A 51 8.02 -7.73 10.34
C GLU A 51 9.54 -7.93 10.36
N GLY A 52 10.26 -6.98 9.76
CA GLY A 52 11.70 -6.93 9.83
C GLY A 52 12.20 -6.46 11.20
N GLN A 53 13.51 -6.55 11.40
CA GLN A 53 14.15 -6.13 12.65
C GLN A 53 14.20 -4.60 12.81
N ILE A 54 14.19 -3.85 11.70
CA ILE A 54 14.29 -2.38 11.72
C ILE A 54 12.90 -1.79 11.97
N LYS A 55 12.77 -1.03 13.06
CA LYS A 55 11.55 -0.31 13.44
C LYS A 55 11.87 1.15 13.73
N ASN A 56 10.94 2.03 13.38
CA ASN A 56 11.00 3.49 13.57
C ASN A 56 12.28 4.13 13.05
N ASP A 57 12.82 3.64 11.92
CA ASP A 57 13.94 4.33 11.27
C ASP A 57 13.49 5.75 10.88
N PRO A 58 14.22 6.82 11.27
CA PRO A 58 13.79 8.20 11.00
C PRO A 58 13.66 8.51 9.51
N LYS A 59 14.44 7.82 8.67
CA LYS A 59 14.54 8.04 7.24
C LYS A 59 13.60 7.15 6.44
N TYR A 60 13.43 5.89 6.84
CA TYR A 60 12.70 4.88 6.08
C TYR A 60 11.49 4.28 6.81
N GLY A 61 11.46 4.31 8.14
CA GLY A 61 10.37 3.78 8.96
C GLY A 61 10.55 2.31 9.35
N ASN A 62 9.48 1.54 9.24
CA ASN A 62 9.43 0.13 9.64
C ASN A 62 9.71 -0.77 8.44
N LEU A 63 10.61 -1.73 8.62
CA LEU A 63 10.94 -2.73 7.62
C LEU A 63 9.96 -3.91 7.67
N TYR A 64 9.55 -4.36 6.49
CA TYR A 64 8.80 -5.59 6.28
C TYR A 64 9.45 -6.41 5.17
N VAL A 65 9.44 -7.73 5.34
CA VAL A 65 10.05 -8.70 4.43
C VAL A 65 8.95 -9.53 3.76
N LEU A 66 9.09 -9.73 2.45
CA LEU A 66 8.17 -10.51 1.63
C LEU A 66 8.93 -11.71 1.02
N PRO A 67 8.96 -12.88 1.68
CA PRO A 67 9.88 -13.96 1.36
C PRO A 67 9.62 -14.65 0.00
N LYS A 68 8.41 -14.50 -0.56
CA LYS A 68 7.97 -15.19 -1.79
C LYS A 68 7.87 -14.25 -3.00
N VAL A 69 8.54 -13.09 -2.95
CA VAL A 69 8.42 -12.02 -3.95
C VAL A 69 9.81 -11.54 -4.36
N GLU A 70 9.96 -11.17 -5.64
CA GLU A 70 11.17 -10.51 -6.15
C GLU A 70 11.57 -9.29 -5.31
N ILE A 71 10.59 -8.52 -4.82
CA ILE A 71 10.81 -7.50 -3.80
C ILE A 71 10.95 -8.20 -2.46
N SER A 72 12.20 -8.34 -2.02
CA SER A 72 12.53 -9.00 -0.76
C SER A 72 12.09 -8.16 0.44
N PHE A 73 12.05 -6.83 0.32
CA PHE A 73 11.69 -5.96 1.44
C PHE A 73 10.99 -4.64 1.04
N ILE A 74 10.16 -4.14 1.95
CA ILE A 74 9.43 -2.88 1.84
C ILE A 74 9.55 -2.13 3.18
N TYR A 75 9.80 -0.83 3.10
CA TYR A 75 9.71 0.07 4.23
C TYR A 75 8.42 0.89 4.19
N VAL A 76 7.81 1.05 5.35
CA VAL A 76 6.61 1.86 5.54
C VAL A 76 6.78 2.85 6.68
N GLN A 77 6.25 4.05 6.50
CA GLN A 77 6.29 5.11 7.51
C GLN A 77 4.89 5.60 7.85
N LYS A 78 4.70 6.01 9.09
CA LYS A 78 3.45 6.58 9.59
C LYS A 78 3.52 8.11 9.54
N ASN A 79 2.47 8.74 9.04
CA ASN A 79 2.21 10.17 9.18
C ASN A 79 0.85 10.39 9.87
N ASN A 80 0.41 11.65 9.98
CA ASN A 80 -0.85 12.02 10.63
C ASN A 80 -2.10 11.45 9.94
N PHE A 81 -2.00 11.03 8.68
CA PHE A 81 -3.11 10.53 7.88
C PHE A 81 -3.11 9.00 7.74
N GLY A 82 -2.00 8.33 8.06
CA GLY A 82 -1.88 6.87 8.01
C GLY A 82 -0.48 6.40 7.63
N TRP A 83 -0.41 5.22 7.04
CA TRP A 83 0.82 4.55 6.61
C TRP A 83 1.01 4.64 5.11
N TYR A 84 2.26 4.82 4.68
CA TYR A 84 2.65 4.88 3.28
C TYR A 84 3.99 4.17 3.06
N VAL A 85 4.20 3.68 1.84
CA VAL A 85 5.47 3.05 1.44
C VAL A 85 6.50 4.15 1.19
N THR A 86 7.69 4.02 1.79
CA THR A 86 8.80 4.97 1.62
C THR A 86 9.80 4.47 0.61
N THR A 87 10.29 3.24 0.80
CA THR A 87 11.26 2.60 -0.07
C THR A 87 11.04 1.10 -0.12
N GLN A 88 11.60 0.48 -1.15
CA GLN A 88 11.51 -0.93 -1.41
C GLN A 88 12.79 -1.39 -2.09
N GLY A 89 13.08 -2.69 -2.01
CA GLY A 89 14.22 -3.22 -2.72
C GLY A 89 14.18 -4.73 -2.84
N THR A 90 15.06 -5.19 -3.72
CA THR A 90 15.47 -6.58 -3.80
C THR A 90 16.75 -6.70 -2.98
N ALA A 91 16.78 -7.60 -2.01
CA ALA A 91 18.06 -7.96 -1.42
C ALA A 91 18.89 -8.72 -2.50
N PRO A 92 20.22 -8.60 -2.53
CA PRO A 92 21.05 -9.45 -3.38
C PRO A 92 20.92 -10.93 -3.01
#